data_AF-A0A9E6EK37-F1
#
_entry.id   AF-A0A9E6EK37-F1
#
_cell.length_a   1.000
_cell.length_b   1.000
_cell.length_c   1.000
_cell.angle_alpha   90.00
_cell.angle_beta   90.00
_cell.angle_gamma   90.00
#
_symmetry.space_group_name_H-M   'P 1'
#
loop_
_entity.id
_entity.type
_entity.pdbx_description
1 polymer ?
#
loop_
_entity_poly.entity_id
_entity_poly.type
_entity_poly.pdbx_seq_one_letter_code
_entity_poly.pdbx_strand_id
1 'polypeptide(L)'
;MSLRSTLVKVFAAVALAFAILSPAQAQAPAAGPTITIHYHRVDGNYEKWGIHLWKSPNMPLEGVEWPTPMPPTGKDAFGVYWTRDAAEFKTRTKMVVNYIIHKGDIKEQGGKDMSFDGMTYKEAWVWEGDSKTYFSLDEVKAGHPEYK
;
A
#
# COMPACT_ATOMS: atom_id res chain seq x y z
N MET A 1 -3.21 5.26 91.65
CA MET A 1 -2.94 5.12 90.20
C MET A 1 -2.95 3.62 89.91
N SER A 2 -4.04 3.00 89.41
CA SER A 2 -4.57 3.04 88.02
C SER A 2 -3.57 2.41 87.04
N LEU A 3 -3.84 1.44 86.15
CA LEU A 3 -5.04 0.72 85.70
C LEU A 3 -4.58 -0.55 84.91
N ARG A 4 -5.54 -1.41 84.60
CA ARG A 4 -5.55 -2.67 83.81
C ARG A 4 -4.91 -2.59 82.40
N SER A 5 -4.49 -3.73 81.81
CA SER A 5 -5.01 -4.22 80.49
C SER A 5 -4.28 -5.45 79.88
N THR A 6 -5.08 -6.50 79.71
CA THR A 6 -5.25 -7.56 78.68
C THR A 6 -4.41 -7.62 77.38
N LEU A 7 -4.16 -8.87 76.96
CA LEU A 7 -3.77 -9.45 75.64
C LEU A 7 -4.04 -8.63 74.38
N VAL A 8 -3.21 -8.82 73.32
CA VAL A 8 -3.67 -9.19 71.96
C VAL A 8 -2.60 -10.04 71.23
N LYS A 9 -2.98 -11.24 70.75
CA LYS A 9 -2.27 -12.01 69.72
C LYS A 9 -2.55 -11.39 68.36
N VAL A 10 -1.54 -11.11 67.54
CA VAL A 10 -1.74 -10.74 66.13
C VAL A 10 -1.21 -11.87 65.25
N PHE A 11 -2.14 -12.57 64.59
CA PHE A 11 -1.87 -13.38 63.41
C PHE A 11 -1.70 -12.43 62.23
N ALA A 12 -0.55 -12.47 61.55
CA ALA A 12 -0.40 -11.87 60.23
C ALA A 12 -0.49 -12.98 59.19
N ALA A 13 -1.65 -13.08 58.53
CA ALA A 13 -1.81 -13.86 57.31
C ALA A 13 -1.29 -13.01 56.14
N VAL A 14 -0.19 -13.43 55.52
CA VAL A 14 0.30 -12.84 54.27
C VAL A 14 -0.39 -13.56 53.12
N ALA A 15 -1.40 -12.94 52.52
CA ALA A 15 -1.95 -13.38 51.24
C ALA A 15 -1.08 -12.81 50.12
N LEU A 16 -0.34 -13.67 49.42
CA LEU A 16 0.45 -13.29 48.25
C LEU A 16 -0.50 -13.22 47.04
N ALA A 17 -0.87 -12.02 46.62
CA ALA A 17 -1.61 -11.81 45.37
C ALA A 17 -0.62 -11.79 44.19
N PHE A 18 -0.63 -12.83 43.36
CA PHE A 18 0.05 -12.81 42.06
C PHE A 18 -0.83 -12.07 41.04
N ALA A 19 -0.47 -10.83 40.71
CA ALA A 19 -1.04 -10.12 39.59
C ALA A 19 -0.39 -10.63 38.29
N ILE A 20 -1.16 -11.33 37.46
CA ILE A 20 -0.72 -11.75 36.12
C ILE A 20 -0.84 -10.52 35.21
N LEU A 21 0.29 -9.87 34.93
CA LEU A 21 0.39 -8.85 33.89
C LEU A 21 0.46 -9.55 32.53
N SER A 22 -0.67 -9.65 31.83
CA SER A 22 -0.66 -9.99 30.41
C SER A 22 -0.02 -8.84 29.63
N PRO A 23 0.98 -9.07 28.76
CA PRO A 23 1.43 -8.03 27.85
C PRO A 23 0.31 -7.75 26.85
N ALA A 24 -0.12 -6.48 26.77
CA ALA A 24 -0.98 -6.03 25.69
C ALA A 24 -0.20 -6.19 24.38
N GLN A 25 -0.55 -7.21 23.60
CA GLN A 25 0.02 -7.40 22.27
C GLN A 25 -0.49 -6.24 21.41
N ALA A 26 0.39 -5.30 21.06
CA ALA A 26 0.06 -4.21 20.15
C ALA A 26 -0.36 -4.83 18.81
N GLN A 27 -1.65 -4.83 18.53
CA GLN A 27 -2.18 -5.26 17.25
C GLN A 27 -1.65 -4.27 16.21
N ALA A 28 -0.82 -4.73 15.27
CA ALA A 28 -0.48 -3.92 14.10
C ALA A 28 -1.80 -3.47 13.46
N PRO A 29 -1.92 -2.20 13.01
CA PRO A 29 -3.11 -1.76 12.30
C PRO A 29 -3.41 -2.76 11.18
N ALA A 30 -4.68 -3.16 11.03
CA ALA A 30 -5.08 -3.94 9.87
C ALA A 30 -4.61 -3.21 8.61
N ALA A 31 -3.97 -3.91 7.68
CA ALA A 31 -3.52 -3.30 6.44
C ALA A 31 -4.71 -2.61 5.76
N GLY A 32 -4.56 -1.32 5.49
CA GLY A 32 -5.58 -0.52 4.80
C GLY A 32 -5.79 -0.99 3.36
N PRO A 33 -6.83 -0.49 2.66
CA PRO A 33 -6.99 -0.76 1.24
C PRO A 33 -5.80 -0.23 0.44
N THR A 34 -5.45 -0.94 -0.63
CA THR A 34 -4.33 -0.58 -1.51
C THR A 34 -4.79 -0.16 -2.90
N ILE A 35 -3.92 0.54 -3.62
CA ILE A 35 -3.99 0.74 -5.07
C ILE A 35 -2.89 -0.10 -5.72
N THR A 36 -3.25 -0.90 -6.72
CA THR A 36 -2.29 -1.70 -7.50
C THR A 36 -2.37 -1.35 -8.99
N ILE A 37 -1.22 -1.13 -9.63
CA ILE A 37 -1.11 -0.98 -11.08
C ILE A 37 -0.28 -2.15 -11.60
N HIS A 38 -0.88 -2.97 -12.47
CA HIS A 38 -0.27 -4.12 -13.14
C HIS A 38 0.20 -3.71 -14.53
N TYR A 39 1.39 -4.15 -14.92
CA TYR A 39 2.00 -3.79 -16.20
C TYR A 39 2.58 -4.99 -16.94
N HIS A 40 2.07 -5.21 -18.14
CA HIS A 40 2.52 -6.25 -19.04
C HIS A 40 3.47 -5.70 -20.12
N ARG A 41 4.55 -6.42 -20.35
CA ARG A 41 5.44 -6.25 -21.50
C ARG A 41 5.55 -7.59 -22.22
N VAL A 42 5.37 -7.59 -23.53
CA VAL A 42 5.47 -8.78 -24.39
C VAL A 42 6.89 -9.36 -24.37
N ASP A 43 7.90 -8.50 -24.26
CA ASP A 43 9.30 -8.93 -24.13
C ASP A 43 9.68 -9.45 -22.73
N GLY A 44 8.78 -9.30 -21.75
CA GLY A 44 9.01 -9.67 -20.35
C GLY A 44 10.18 -8.94 -19.66
N ASN A 45 10.74 -7.90 -20.28
CA ASN A 45 11.91 -7.18 -19.79
C ASN A 45 11.51 -5.93 -19.02
N TYR A 46 11.58 -6.01 -17.70
CA TYR A 46 11.26 -4.91 -16.78
C TYR A 46 12.49 -4.19 -16.24
N GLU A 47 13.68 -4.45 -16.78
CA GLU A 47 14.92 -3.87 -16.25
C GLU A 47 14.90 -2.33 -16.34
N LYS A 48 15.05 -1.68 -15.19
CA LYS A 48 15.02 -0.22 -14.98
C LYS A 48 13.67 0.44 -15.25
N TRP A 49 12.62 -0.33 -15.50
CA TRP A 49 11.26 0.20 -15.51
C TRP A 49 10.79 0.44 -14.08
N GLY A 50 10.20 1.60 -13.86
CA GLY A 50 9.56 1.97 -12.61
C GLY A 50 8.31 2.82 -12.88
N ILE A 51 7.66 3.23 -11.80
CA ILE A 51 6.47 4.09 -11.87
C ILE A 51 6.69 5.38 -11.10
N HIS A 52 6.33 6.50 -11.72
CA HIS A 52 6.17 7.78 -11.05
C HIS A 52 4.71 7.93 -10.65
N LEU A 53 4.43 8.30 -9.40
CA LEU A 53 3.09 8.34 -8.81
C LEU A 53 2.87 9.66 -8.09
N TRP A 54 1.70 10.26 -8.29
CA TRP A 54 1.31 11.49 -7.61
C TRP A 54 -0.19 11.59 -7.35
N LYS A 55 -0.57 12.36 -6.32
CA LYS A 55 -1.97 12.50 -5.89
C LYS A 55 -2.65 13.78 -6.38
N SER A 56 -1.86 14.79 -6.75
CA SER A 56 -2.32 16.01 -7.43
C SER A 56 -1.14 16.69 -8.14
N PRO A 57 -1.37 17.70 -9.00
CA PRO A 57 -0.29 18.48 -9.60
C PRO A 57 0.71 18.94 -8.53
N ASN A 58 2.00 18.74 -8.81
CA ASN A 58 3.13 19.07 -7.93
C ASN A 58 3.13 18.37 -6.56
N MET A 59 2.43 17.24 -6.41
CA MET A 59 2.42 16.44 -5.17
C MET A 59 2.73 14.96 -5.46
N PRO A 60 4.00 14.60 -5.71
CA PRO A 60 4.42 13.20 -5.82
C PRO A 60 4.16 12.45 -4.50
N LEU A 61 4.05 11.13 -4.61
CA LEU A 61 4.04 10.28 -3.42
C LEU A 61 5.43 10.27 -2.76
N GLU A 62 5.45 10.02 -1.46
CA GLU A 62 6.70 9.97 -0.69
C GLU A 62 7.64 8.88 -1.25
N GLY A 63 8.88 9.29 -1.49
CA GLY A 63 9.94 8.42 -2.05
C GLY A 63 9.84 8.20 -3.56
N VAL A 64 8.97 8.92 -4.27
CA VAL A 64 8.79 8.78 -5.72
C VAL A 64 9.22 10.05 -6.43
N GLU A 65 10.35 10.00 -7.13
CA GLU A 65 10.93 11.15 -7.84
C GLU A 65 11.15 10.78 -9.32
N TRP A 66 11.22 11.78 -10.21
CA TRP A 66 11.47 11.51 -11.63
C TRP A 66 12.76 10.72 -11.91
N PRO A 67 13.95 11.11 -11.41
CA PRO A 67 15.17 10.34 -11.65
C PRO A 67 15.20 8.99 -10.90
N THR A 68 14.30 8.79 -9.94
CA THR A 68 14.25 7.61 -9.07
C THR A 68 12.80 7.11 -8.99
N PRO A 69 12.27 6.53 -10.08
CA PRO A 69 10.93 6.00 -10.06
C PRO A 69 10.81 4.86 -9.05
N MET A 70 9.59 4.64 -8.56
CA MET A 70 9.32 3.54 -7.66
C MET A 70 9.55 2.20 -8.41
N PRO A 71 10.39 1.30 -7.89
CA PRO A 71 10.57 -0.02 -8.48
C PRO A 71 9.33 -0.89 -8.27
N PRO A 72 9.10 -1.92 -9.10
CA PRO A 72 8.02 -2.87 -8.89
C PRO A 72 8.02 -3.46 -7.48
N THR A 73 6.84 -3.56 -6.88
CA THR A 73 6.67 -4.20 -5.56
C THR A 73 6.49 -5.70 -5.66
N GLY A 74 6.26 -6.22 -6.86
CA GLY A 74 6.21 -7.64 -7.12
C GLY A 74 5.93 -7.98 -8.58
N LYS A 75 5.64 -9.26 -8.81
CA LYS A 75 5.34 -9.84 -10.12
C LYS A 75 4.26 -10.91 -9.97
N ASP A 76 3.34 -10.95 -10.90
CA ASP A 76 2.31 -11.98 -11.04
C ASP A 76 2.33 -12.60 -12.45
N ALA A 77 1.28 -13.34 -12.81
CA ALA A 77 1.16 -13.96 -14.12
C ALA A 77 0.98 -12.95 -15.27
N PHE A 78 0.45 -11.76 -14.99
CA PHE A 78 0.26 -10.69 -15.97
C PHE A 78 1.55 -9.90 -16.21
N GLY A 79 2.35 -9.67 -15.18
CA GLY A 79 3.60 -8.94 -15.31
C GLY A 79 4.09 -8.43 -13.98
N VAL A 80 4.77 -7.28 -14.00
CA VAL A 80 5.14 -6.60 -12.75
C VAL A 80 3.98 -5.76 -12.24
N TYR A 81 3.96 -5.49 -10.95
CA TYR A 81 2.99 -4.57 -10.36
C TYR A 81 3.62 -3.65 -9.32
N TRP A 82 2.94 -2.53 -9.10
CA TRP A 82 3.24 -1.58 -8.03
C TRP A 82 2.03 -1.42 -7.13
N THR A 83 2.22 -1.59 -5.82
CA THR A 83 1.18 -1.44 -4.81
C THR A 83 1.54 -0.33 -3.83
N ARG A 84 0.58 0.54 -3.53
CA ARG A 84 0.69 1.61 -2.52
C ARG A 84 -0.57 1.67 -1.66
N ASP A 85 -0.47 2.26 -0.47
CA ASP A 85 -1.65 2.45 0.38
C ASP A 85 -2.58 3.46 -0.30
N ALA A 86 -3.88 3.13 -0.40
CA ALA A 86 -4.85 3.99 -1.07
C ALA A 86 -4.97 5.37 -0.39
N ALA A 87 -4.71 5.46 0.91
CA ALA A 87 -4.71 6.72 1.64
C ALA A 87 -3.67 7.72 1.13
N GLU A 88 -2.57 7.24 0.50
CA GLU A 88 -1.52 8.10 -0.04
C GLU A 88 -2.01 8.95 -1.23
N PHE A 89 -2.97 8.43 -2.00
CA PHE A 89 -3.60 9.13 -3.12
C PHE A 89 -4.78 10.00 -2.70
N LYS A 90 -5.22 9.88 -1.44
CA LYS A 90 -6.40 10.58 -0.96
C LYS A 90 -6.08 12.05 -0.69
N THR A 91 -6.90 12.90 -1.29
CA THR A 91 -7.09 14.31 -0.90
C THR A 91 -8.43 14.43 -0.17
N ARG A 92 -8.73 15.59 0.42
CA ARG A 92 -9.94 15.87 1.24
C ARG A 92 -11.16 15.00 0.88
N THR A 93 -11.64 15.09 -0.36
CA THR A 93 -12.83 14.38 -0.84
C THR A 93 -12.62 13.55 -2.10
N LYS A 94 -11.39 13.49 -2.64
CA LYS A 94 -11.08 12.80 -3.90
C LYS A 94 -9.89 11.89 -3.73
N MET A 95 -9.85 10.80 -4.49
CA MET A 95 -8.67 9.96 -4.64
C MET A 95 -8.39 9.81 -6.13
N VAL A 96 -7.41 10.56 -6.63
CA VAL A 96 -6.98 10.48 -8.02
C VAL A 96 -5.62 9.82 -8.03
N VAL A 97 -5.51 8.71 -8.74
CA VAL A 97 -4.25 8.02 -8.96
C VAL A 97 -3.70 8.54 -10.27
N ASN A 98 -2.59 9.26 -10.22
CA ASN A 98 -1.89 9.71 -11.40
C ASN A 98 -0.56 8.97 -11.51
N TYR A 99 -0.19 8.57 -12.72
CA TYR A 99 0.99 7.75 -12.93
C TYR A 99 1.65 7.96 -14.29
N ILE A 100 2.95 7.67 -14.33
CA ILE A 100 3.75 7.49 -15.56
C ILE A 100 4.61 6.25 -15.33
N ILE A 101 4.53 5.26 -16.22
CA ILE A 101 5.50 4.16 -16.25
C ILE A 101 6.67 4.60 -17.14
N HIS A 102 7.90 4.50 -16.66
CA HIS A 102 9.06 4.96 -17.43
C HIS A 102 10.37 4.24 -17.07
N LYS A 103 11.32 4.35 -18.00
CA LYS A 103 12.72 3.90 -17.87
C LYS A 103 13.63 5.06 -18.26
N GLY A 104 14.24 5.72 -17.27
CA GLY A 104 14.87 7.01 -17.50
C GLY A 104 13.86 7.99 -18.10
N ASP A 105 14.21 8.64 -19.21
CA ASP A 105 13.31 9.55 -19.93
C ASP A 105 12.37 8.86 -20.93
N ILE A 106 12.48 7.54 -21.10
CA ILE A 106 11.57 6.77 -21.95
C ILE A 106 10.27 6.56 -21.18
N LYS A 107 9.23 7.29 -21.58
CA LYS A 107 7.87 7.14 -21.06
C LYS A 107 7.10 6.06 -21.81
N GLU A 108 6.25 5.35 -21.08
CA GLU A 108 5.26 4.42 -21.62
C GLU A 108 3.96 5.16 -22.03
N GLN A 109 2.95 4.43 -22.54
CA GLN A 109 1.62 4.93 -22.89
C GLN A 109 1.66 6.11 -23.90
N GLY A 110 2.64 6.09 -24.80
CA GLY A 110 2.85 7.15 -25.79
C GLY A 110 3.30 8.49 -25.18
N GLY A 111 3.90 8.47 -23.99
CA GLY A 111 4.44 9.67 -23.33
C GLY A 111 3.41 10.49 -22.57
N LYS A 112 2.20 9.96 -22.39
CA LYS A 112 1.10 10.64 -21.71
C LYS A 112 1.18 10.48 -20.19
N ASP A 113 0.71 11.50 -19.50
CA ASP A 113 0.45 11.42 -18.07
C ASP A 113 -0.91 10.74 -17.86
N MET A 114 -0.92 9.62 -17.15
CA MET A 114 -2.11 8.78 -16.99
C MET A 114 -2.80 9.04 -15.66
N SER A 115 -4.12 8.84 -15.60
CA SER A 115 -4.86 8.95 -14.34
C SER A 115 -6.12 8.10 -14.32
N PHE A 116 -6.56 7.74 -13.12
CA PHE A 116 -7.87 7.13 -12.88
C PHE A 116 -8.44 7.50 -11.50
N ASP A 117 -9.74 7.26 -11.32
CA ASP A 117 -10.41 7.46 -10.04
C ASP A 117 -10.13 6.30 -9.08
N GLY A 118 -9.27 6.56 -8.10
CA GLY A 118 -8.92 5.64 -7.04
C GLY A 118 -10.05 5.41 -6.03
N MET A 119 -11.12 6.22 -6.03
CA MET A 119 -12.32 5.90 -5.23
C MET A 119 -13.08 4.72 -5.85
N THR A 120 -13.21 4.70 -7.18
CA THR A 120 -13.93 3.69 -7.94
C THR A 120 -13.09 2.42 -8.15
N TYR A 121 -11.85 2.56 -8.61
CA TYR A 121 -10.98 1.42 -8.95
C TYR A 121 -9.82 1.31 -7.97
N LYS A 122 -9.52 0.09 -7.52
CA LYS A 122 -8.35 -0.22 -6.68
C LYS A 122 -7.24 -0.92 -7.44
N GLU A 123 -7.55 -1.42 -8.62
CA GLU A 123 -6.60 -2.08 -9.49
C GLU A 123 -6.74 -1.52 -10.91
N ALA A 124 -5.62 -1.43 -11.60
CA ALA A 124 -5.54 -1.03 -12.99
C ALA A 124 -4.55 -1.93 -13.74
N TRP A 125 -4.86 -2.25 -14.99
CA TRP A 125 -4.03 -3.07 -15.88
C TRP A 125 -3.59 -2.23 -17.06
N VAL A 126 -2.32 -2.37 -17.40
CA VAL A 126 -1.63 -1.55 -18.37
C VAL A 126 -0.81 -2.45 -19.28
N TRP A 127 -0.95 -2.24 -20.58
CA TRP A 127 -0.20 -2.96 -21.61
C TRP A 127 0.87 -2.05 -22.21
N GLU A 128 2.04 -2.58 -22.53
CA GLU A 128 3.10 -1.79 -23.17
C GLU A 128 2.64 -1.15 -24.48
N GLY A 129 2.97 0.12 -24.67
CA GLY A 129 2.57 0.90 -25.84
C GLY A 129 1.09 1.26 -25.92
N ASP A 130 0.20 0.65 -25.15
CA ASP A 130 -1.21 1.02 -25.13
C ASP A 130 -1.45 2.21 -24.20
N SER A 131 -2.12 3.24 -24.71
CA SER A 131 -2.49 4.42 -23.93
C SER A 131 -3.81 4.26 -23.15
N LYS A 132 -4.43 3.08 -23.20
CA LYS A 132 -5.62 2.75 -22.41
C LYS A 132 -5.25 2.14 -21.06
N THR A 133 -5.93 2.59 -20.01
CA THR A 133 -5.95 1.93 -18.71
C THR A 133 -7.18 1.04 -18.63
N TYR A 134 -6.98 -0.21 -18.22
CA TYR A 134 -8.04 -1.20 -18.04
C TYR A 134 -8.29 -1.44 -16.54
N PHE A 135 -9.49 -1.86 -16.16
CA PHE A 135 -9.86 -2.01 -14.74
C PHE A 135 -10.25 -3.45 -14.36
N SER A 136 -9.95 -4.40 -15.24
CA SER A 136 -9.88 -5.82 -14.91
C SER A 136 -8.90 -6.56 -15.82
N LEU A 137 -8.43 -7.72 -15.37
CA LEU A 137 -7.61 -8.62 -16.19
C LEU A 137 -8.34 -9.07 -17.47
N ASP A 138 -9.65 -9.30 -17.38
CA ASP A 138 -10.44 -9.74 -18.54
C ASP A 138 -10.58 -8.63 -19.59
N GLU A 139 -10.75 -7.37 -19.17
CA GLU A 139 -10.81 -6.23 -20.07
C GLU A 139 -9.51 -6.03 -20.85
N VAL A 140 -8.34 -6.12 -20.18
CA VAL A 140 -7.05 -5.96 -20.86
C VAL A 140 -6.77 -7.13 -21.80
N LYS A 141 -7.11 -8.36 -21.40
CA LYS A 141 -7.00 -9.54 -22.28
C LYS A 141 -7.90 -9.45 -23.51
N ALA A 142 -9.11 -8.91 -23.36
CA ALA A 142 -10.01 -8.69 -24.47
C ALA A 142 -9.46 -7.62 -25.44
N GLY A 143 -8.72 -6.63 -24.94
CA GLY A 143 -8.01 -5.63 -25.75
C GLY A 143 -6.74 -6.16 -26.42
N HIS A 144 -6.11 -7.18 -25.83
CA HIS A 144 -4.84 -7.78 -26.26
C HIS A 144 -4.95 -9.29 -26.40
N PRO A 145 -5.61 -9.80 -27.46
CA PRO A 145 -5.79 -11.24 -27.69
C PRO A 145 -4.46 -11.99 -27.93
N GLU A 146 -3.37 -11.27 -28.18
CA GLU A 146 -2.00 -11.80 -28.22
C GLU A 146 -1.47 -12.24 -26.84
N TYR A 147 -2.11 -11.81 -25.75
CA TYR A 147 -1.82 -12.29 -24.41
C TYR A 147 -2.20 -13.77 -24.28
N LYS A 148 -1.19 -14.62 -24.13
CA LYS A 148 -1.33 -16.09 -24.06
C LYS A 148 -1.48 -16.60 -22.63
#